data_AF-A0A8J4TWU5-F1
#
_entry.id   AF-A0A8J4TWU5-F1
#
_cell.length_a   1.000
_cell.length_b   1.000
_cell.length_c   1.000
_cell.angle_alpha   90.00
_cell.angle_beta   90.00
_cell.angle_gamma   90.00
#
_symmetry.space_group_name_H-M   'P 1'
#
loop_
_entity.id
_entity.type
_entity.pdbx_description
1 polymer ?
#
loop_
_entity_poly.entity_id
_entity_poly.type
_entity_poly.pdbx_seq_one_letter_code
_entity_poly.pdbx_strand_id
1 'polypeptide(L)'
;EYGDEDGPKHWTNPRYEHVMKLRQAALDTARQMWADYFLLVDCDNLLTNPDILWKLIKENKTIVAPMMDSRAAYSNFWCGMTSQGYYKRTPDYMPIRRQDRRGCFSVPMVHSTFLLDLRKQASRELAFYPPHPDYTWAFDDVIIFAFSARMADVQMYLCNRETYGHLPVPLNTRNSLRDEADNFLHTLLEVMVKGSPVEPSAHLSVPPKRPDKLGFDEVFMINLLRRSDRRERMLRTLWEQEMTCKIINAVDGKLLNDTQIQALGISMLSGYKDPYHGRPLTKGELGCFLSHYNIWTEIAERGLQRSLVIEDDLRFEMFFKRRLQKLMKDVEAERLDWDLIYIGRKRMQVDEPEKPVPNIRNLVEADYSYWTLGYMISLQGANKLLRAEPLKKVLPVDEFLPVMYNKHPV
;
A
#
# COMPACT_ATOMS: atom_id res chain seq x y z
N GLU A 1 26.50 -3.11 -13.43
CA GLU A 1 26.98 -2.87 -12.06
C GLU A 1 28.17 -1.93 -12.16
N TYR A 2 28.17 -0.86 -11.40
CA TYR A 2 29.28 0.09 -11.36
C TYR A 2 30.28 -0.39 -10.30
N GLY A 3 31.58 -0.22 -10.55
CA GLY A 3 32.63 -0.85 -9.75
C GLY A 3 32.69 -0.41 -8.28
N ASP A 4 31.98 0.66 -7.91
CA ASP A 4 31.91 1.28 -6.59
C ASP A 4 30.52 1.13 -5.92
N GLU A 5 29.63 0.28 -6.46
CA GLU A 5 28.31 0.05 -5.88
C GLU A 5 28.34 -0.97 -4.72
N ASP A 6 27.73 -0.62 -3.58
CA ASP A 6 27.47 -1.54 -2.47
C ASP A 6 26.24 -2.42 -2.70
N GLY A 7 25.47 -2.12 -3.76
CA GLY A 7 24.22 -2.80 -4.08
C GLY A 7 23.42 -2.07 -5.16
N PRO A 8 22.33 -2.68 -5.66
CA PRO A 8 21.58 -2.18 -6.81
C PRO A 8 20.84 -0.86 -6.58
N LYS A 9 20.73 -0.42 -5.31
CA LYS A 9 20.13 0.87 -4.92
C LYS A 9 21.18 1.91 -4.49
N HIS A 10 22.48 1.60 -4.59
CA HIS A 10 23.54 2.60 -4.40
C HIS A 10 23.62 3.49 -5.64
N TRP A 11 23.48 4.80 -5.46
CA TRP A 11 23.59 5.79 -6.55
C TRP A 11 24.96 6.46 -6.53
N THR A 12 25.90 5.85 -7.23
CA THR A 12 27.26 6.38 -7.36
C THR A 12 27.34 7.49 -8.41
N ASN A 13 28.40 8.31 -8.39
CA ASN A 13 28.59 9.37 -9.38
C ASN A 13 28.56 8.84 -10.82
N PRO A 14 29.25 7.73 -11.17
CA PRO A 14 29.15 7.13 -12.51
C PRO A 14 27.72 6.75 -12.90
N ARG A 15 26.88 6.33 -11.94
CA ARG A 15 25.48 5.98 -12.19
C ARG A 15 24.62 7.21 -12.45
N TYR A 16 24.75 8.26 -11.63
CA TYR A 16 24.09 9.53 -11.91
C TYR A 16 24.51 10.08 -13.27
N GLU A 17 25.80 10.05 -13.58
CA GLU A 17 26.32 10.48 -14.88
C GLU A 17 25.70 9.70 -16.03
N HIS A 18 25.60 8.37 -15.91
CA HIS A 18 24.97 7.54 -16.92
C HIS A 18 23.50 7.89 -17.14
N VAL A 19 22.71 8.02 -16.08
CA VAL A 19 21.28 8.39 -16.20
C VAL A 19 21.11 9.79 -16.77
N MET A 20 21.93 10.76 -16.34
CA MET A 20 21.92 12.11 -16.91
C MET A 20 22.26 12.13 -18.40
N LYS A 21 23.25 11.34 -18.84
CA LYS A 21 23.57 11.18 -20.27
C LYS A 21 22.41 10.58 -21.06
N LEU A 22 21.71 9.59 -20.51
CA LEU A 22 20.52 9.01 -21.15
C LEU A 22 19.38 10.04 -21.27
N ARG A 23 19.11 10.79 -20.20
CA ARG A 23 18.10 11.87 -20.21
C ARG A 23 18.47 12.98 -21.19
N GLN A 24 19.74 13.35 -21.26
CA GLN A 24 20.25 14.33 -22.22
C GLN A 24 20.08 13.84 -23.66
N ALA A 25 20.47 12.60 -23.95
CA ALA A 25 20.30 12.01 -25.28
C ALA A 25 18.82 11.97 -25.71
N ALA A 26 17.90 11.68 -24.78
CA ALA A 26 16.46 11.71 -25.03
C ALA A 26 15.97 13.14 -25.34
N LEU A 27 16.42 14.15 -24.58
CA LEU A 27 16.09 15.56 -24.82
C LEU A 27 16.62 16.05 -26.18
N ASP A 28 17.86 15.69 -26.53
CA ASP A 28 18.46 16.07 -27.81
C ASP A 28 17.76 15.38 -28.98
N THR A 29 17.38 14.11 -28.82
CA THR A 29 16.57 13.39 -29.82
C THR A 29 15.22 14.08 -30.04
N ALA A 30 14.54 14.48 -28.96
CA ALA A 30 13.27 15.20 -29.03
C ALA A 30 13.42 16.54 -29.79
N ARG A 31 14.50 17.28 -29.54
CA ARG A 31 14.82 18.51 -30.28
C ARG A 31 15.11 18.24 -31.75
N GLN A 32 15.90 17.20 -32.05
CA GLN A 32 16.27 16.84 -33.43
C GLN A 32 15.08 16.40 -34.27
N MET A 33 14.09 15.72 -33.66
CA MET A 33 12.84 15.35 -34.33
C MET A 33 11.78 16.46 -34.34
N TRP A 34 12.14 17.65 -33.85
CA TRP A 34 11.26 18.84 -33.77
C TRP A 34 10.00 18.58 -32.95
N ALA A 35 10.12 17.82 -31.86
CA ALA A 35 9.03 17.60 -30.93
C ALA A 35 8.64 18.93 -30.24
N ASP A 36 7.34 19.19 -30.16
CA ASP A 36 6.81 20.37 -29.44
C ASP A 36 6.99 20.26 -27.92
N TYR A 37 6.92 19.04 -27.40
CA TYR A 37 6.97 18.74 -25.98
C TYR A 37 7.81 17.51 -25.69
N PHE A 38 8.43 17.49 -24.51
CA PHE A 38 9.16 16.35 -23.99
C PHE A 38 8.62 15.99 -22.59
N LEU A 39 7.94 14.85 -22.48
CA LEU A 39 7.46 14.34 -21.20
C LEU A 39 8.47 13.33 -20.66
N LEU A 40 9.13 13.67 -19.56
CA LEU A 40 9.96 12.75 -18.80
C LEU A 40 9.09 11.98 -17.80
N VAL A 41 9.21 10.65 -17.77
CA VAL A 41 8.49 9.76 -16.84
C VAL A 41 9.44 8.67 -16.36
N ASP A 42 9.79 8.66 -15.06
CA ASP A 42 10.50 7.53 -14.45
C ASP A 42 9.58 6.29 -14.45
N CYS A 43 10.19 5.11 -14.62
CA CYS A 43 9.47 3.86 -14.91
C CYS A 43 8.61 3.32 -13.76
N ASP A 44 8.82 3.80 -12.54
CA ASP A 44 8.11 3.41 -11.33
C ASP A 44 6.95 4.37 -10.98
N ASN A 45 6.72 5.39 -11.80
CA ASN A 45 5.60 6.32 -11.64
C ASN A 45 4.32 5.79 -12.30
N LEU A 46 3.24 5.74 -11.51
CA LEU A 46 1.91 5.32 -11.96
C LEU A 46 1.08 6.54 -12.38
N LEU A 47 1.04 6.83 -13.68
CA LEU A 47 0.17 7.88 -14.21
C LEU A 47 -1.27 7.37 -14.28
N THR A 48 -2.13 7.79 -13.35
CA THR A 48 -3.52 7.29 -13.25
C THR A 48 -4.53 8.20 -13.94
N ASN A 49 -4.14 9.43 -14.28
CA ASN A 49 -4.97 10.36 -15.02
C ASN A 49 -4.71 10.25 -16.53
N PRO A 50 -5.68 9.78 -17.35
CA PRO A 50 -5.47 9.55 -18.77
C PRO A 50 -5.22 10.85 -19.56
N ASP A 51 -5.65 11.99 -19.03
CA ASP A 51 -5.55 13.30 -19.69
C ASP A 51 -4.32 14.10 -19.22
N ILE A 52 -3.41 13.47 -18.47
CA ILE A 52 -2.27 14.14 -17.81
C ILE A 52 -1.45 14.99 -18.78
N LEU A 53 -1.14 14.47 -19.97
CA LEU A 53 -0.35 15.19 -20.98
C LEU A 53 -1.05 16.49 -21.41
N TRP A 54 -2.33 16.40 -21.77
CA TRP A 54 -3.12 17.56 -22.20
C TRP A 54 -3.28 18.59 -21.08
N LYS A 55 -3.47 18.12 -19.84
CA LYS A 55 -3.58 18.98 -18.65
C LYS A 55 -2.28 19.76 -18.43
N LEU A 56 -1.12 19.11 -18.50
CA LEU A 56 0.18 19.76 -18.36
C LEU A 56 0.44 20.75 -19.50
N ILE A 57 0.12 20.40 -20.74
CA ILE A 57 0.21 21.29 -21.90
C ILE A 57 -0.60 22.58 -21.68
N LYS A 58 -1.82 22.45 -21.16
CA LYS A 58 -2.75 23.58 -20.94
C LYS A 58 -2.22 24.60 -19.93
N GLU A 59 -1.34 24.21 -19.02
CA GLU A 59 -0.74 25.14 -18.04
C GLU A 59 0.23 26.13 -18.68
N ASN A 60 0.66 25.90 -19.93
CA ASN A 60 1.50 26.79 -20.73
C ASN A 60 2.75 27.25 -19.96
N LYS A 61 3.49 26.30 -19.38
CA LYS A 61 4.75 26.53 -18.67
C LYS A 61 5.91 25.88 -19.41
N THR A 62 7.11 26.41 -19.25
CA THR A 62 8.32 25.80 -19.85
C THR A 62 8.64 24.46 -19.20
N ILE A 63 8.53 24.37 -17.87
CA ILE A 63 8.67 23.14 -17.10
C ILE A 63 7.46 23.02 -16.16
N VAL A 64 6.71 21.93 -16.26
CA VAL A 64 5.57 21.68 -15.38
C VAL A 64 5.47 20.20 -15.00
N ALA A 65 5.34 19.93 -13.71
CA ALA A 65 5.13 18.61 -13.17
C ALA A 65 3.69 18.43 -12.65
N PRO A 66 3.08 17.27 -12.88
CA PRO A 66 1.94 16.82 -12.09
C PRO A 66 2.43 16.45 -10.69
N MET A 67 1.69 16.84 -9.65
CA MET A 67 1.97 16.35 -8.30
C MET A 67 1.61 14.87 -8.24
N MET A 68 2.62 14.06 -7.98
CA MET A 68 2.50 12.61 -7.83
C MET A 68 2.31 12.28 -6.35
N ASP A 69 1.25 11.53 -6.05
CA ASP A 69 0.94 11.12 -4.68
C ASP A 69 1.82 9.93 -4.25
N SER A 70 2.13 9.85 -2.97
CA SER A 70 2.95 8.76 -2.42
C SER A 70 2.48 8.43 -1.02
N ARG A 71 2.98 7.32 -0.48
CA ARG A 71 2.88 7.09 0.96
C ARG A 71 3.67 8.18 1.72
N ALA A 72 3.16 8.57 2.89
CA ALA A 72 3.75 9.56 3.79
C ALA A 72 3.93 10.96 3.15
N ALA A 73 5.02 11.65 3.47
CA ALA A 73 5.29 13.04 3.08
C ALA A 73 6.39 13.17 2.02
N TYR A 74 6.66 12.11 1.26
CA TYR A 74 7.52 12.14 0.08
C TYR A 74 6.71 12.67 -1.12
N SER A 75 7.38 13.24 -2.12
CA SER A 75 6.74 13.75 -3.35
C SER A 75 7.77 14.05 -4.41
N ASN A 76 7.31 14.22 -5.65
CA ASN A 76 8.13 14.54 -6.81
C ASN A 76 8.52 16.03 -6.96
N PHE A 77 8.60 16.78 -5.84
CA PHE A 77 8.89 18.21 -5.84
C PHE A 77 9.38 18.71 -4.48
N TRP A 78 10.09 19.84 -4.48
CA TRP A 78 10.50 20.56 -3.28
C TRP A 78 9.91 21.97 -3.26
N CYS A 79 9.42 22.46 -2.11
CA CYS A 79 8.99 23.86 -1.96
C CYS A 79 10.11 24.83 -1.59
N GLY A 80 11.31 24.31 -1.29
CA GLY A 80 12.43 25.12 -0.86
C GLY A 80 13.75 24.39 -1.07
N MET A 81 14.80 25.17 -1.31
CA MET A 81 16.18 24.71 -1.39
C MET A 81 17.08 25.56 -0.50
N THR A 82 18.14 24.97 0.04
CA THR A 82 19.21 25.68 0.72
C THR A 82 20.13 26.37 -0.30
N SER A 83 21.04 27.22 0.16
CA SER A 83 22.06 27.84 -0.70
C SER A 83 23.01 26.83 -1.36
N GLN A 84 23.13 25.63 -0.79
CA GLN A 84 23.92 24.51 -1.30
C GLN A 84 23.09 23.54 -2.16
N GLY A 85 21.85 23.89 -2.49
CA GLY A 85 21.02 23.09 -3.38
C GLY A 85 20.30 21.91 -2.73
N TYR A 86 20.30 21.79 -1.39
CA TYR A 86 19.61 20.70 -0.70
C TYR A 86 18.16 21.03 -0.37
N TYR A 87 17.37 19.99 -0.15
CA TYR A 87 15.99 20.09 0.28
C TYR A 87 15.80 21.00 1.52
N LYS A 88 14.81 21.88 1.46
CA LYS A 88 14.35 22.69 2.59
C LYS A 88 12.83 22.63 2.69
N ARG A 89 12.30 22.06 3.79
CA ARG A 89 10.86 22.08 4.08
C ARG A 89 10.41 23.52 4.32
N THR A 90 9.32 23.93 3.68
CA THR A 90 8.67 25.23 3.90
C THR A 90 7.24 25.03 4.44
N PRO A 91 6.61 26.07 5.03
CA PRO A 91 5.22 26.01 5.47
C PRO A 91 4.22 25.67 4.36
N ASP A 92 4.56 25.97 3.09
CA ASP A 92 3.70 25.70 1.94
C ASP A 92 3.67 24.22 1.53
N TYR A 93 4.69 23.44 1.92
CA TYR A 93 4.84 22.07 1.44
C TYR A 93 3.64 21.18 1.79
N MET A 94 3.25 21.13 3.07
CA MET A 94 2.18 20.23 3.52
C MET A 94 0.80 20.60 2.94
N PRO A 95 0.38 21.88 2.92
CA PRO A 95 -0.87 22.28 2.27
C PRO A 95 -0.92 21.95 0.77
N ILE A 96 0.19 22.09 0.03
CA ILE A 96 0.27 21.70 -1.38
C ILE A 96 0.22 20.18 -1.50
N ARG A 97 1.04 19.46 -0.73
CA ARG A 97 1.15 17.99 -0.78
C ARG A 97 -0.15 17.26 -0.43
N ARG A 98 -0.93 17.80 0.51
CA ARG A 98 -2.24 17.26 0.93
C ARG A 98 -3.39 17.71 0.04
N GLN A 99 -3.11 18.58 -0.94
CA GLN A 99 -4.12 19.23 -1.79
C GLN A 99 -5.14 20.06 -1.01
N ASP A 100 -4.76 20.57 0.17
CA ASP A 100 -5.53 21.57 0.93
C ASP A 100 -5.50 22.91 0.18
N ARG A 101 -4.34 23.23 -0.42
CA ARG A 101 -4.16 24.34 -1.36
C ARG A 101 -3.95 23.79 -2.76
N ARG A 102 -4.95 23.94 -3.63
CA ARG A 102 -4.93 23.44 -5.01
C ARG A 102 -4.54 24.53 -6.01
N GLY A 103 -3.69 24.18 -6.98
CA GLY A 103 -3.22 25.12 -8.00
C GLY A 103 -2.02 24.60 -8.78
N CYS A 104 -1.33 25.53 -9.42
CA CYS A 104 -0.02 25.31 -10.03
C CYS A 104 0.97 26.32 -9.42
N PHE A 105 1.98 25.80 -8.75
CA PHE A 105 2.86 26.56 -7.88
C PHE A 105 4.25 26.62 -8.47
N SER A 106 4.86 27.80 -8.36
CA SER A 106 6.29 27.97 -8.58
C SER A 106 7.05 27.19 -7.51
N VAL A 107 7.93 26.28 -7.92
CA VAL A 107 8.74 25.46 -7.02
C VAL A 107 10.18 25.44 -7.51
N PRO A 108 11.18 25.41 -6.63
CA PRO A 108 12.58 25.38 -7.04
C PRO A 108 13.00 24.07 -7.70
N MET A 109 12.28 22.97 -7.48
CA MET A 109 12.61 21.68 -8.07
C MET A 109 11.37 20.78 -8.25
N VAL A 110 11.28 20.15 -9.42
CA VAL A 110 10.41 19.00 -9.71
C VAL A 110 11.24 17.87 -10.28
N HIS A 111 10.82 16.63 -10.06
CA HIS A 111 11.51 15.44 -10.56
C HIS A 111 10.53 14.33 -10.95
N SER A 112 11.09 13.22 -11.43
CA SER A 112 10.45 11.94 -11.76
C SER A 112 9.39 11.95 -12.86
N THR A 113 8.40 12.83 -12.82
CA THR A 113 7.47 13.06 -13.94
C THR A 113 7.31 14.55 -14.16
N PHE A 114 7.64 15.05 -15.35
CA PHE A 114 7.38 16.44 -15.74
C PHE A 114 7.43 16.62 -17.26
N LEU A 115 6.75 17.66 -17.73
CA LEU A 115 6.68 18.08 -19.12
C LEU A 115 7.58 19.29 -19.37
N LEU A 116 8.33 19.25 -20.45
CA LEU A 116 9.04 20.39 -21.04
C LEU A 116 8.30 20.87 -22.30
N ASP A 117 8.09 22.17 -22.42
CA ASP A 117 7.60 22.82 -23.65
C ASP A 117 8.80 23.29 -24.47
N LEU A 118 9.15 22.50 -25.50
CA LEU A 118 10.34 22.71 -26.34
C LEU A 118 10.15 23.83 -27.37
N ARG A 119 8.92 24.30 -27.57
CA ARG A 119 8.62 25.43 -28.46
C ARG A 119 9.09 26.76 -27.87
N LYS A 120 9.28 26.82 -26.55
CA LYS A 120 9.72 28.03 -25.85
C LYS A 120 11.24 28.18 -25.98
N GLN A 121 11.69 29.37 -26.36
CA GLN A 121 13.12 29.64 -26.59
C GLN A 121 13.99 29.30 -25.36
N ALA A 122 13.52 29.62 -24.15
CA ALA A 122 14.24 29.35 -22.91
C ALA A 122 14.50 27.86 -22.65
N SER A 123 13.72 26.95 -23.28
CA SER A 123 13.95 25.51 -23.17
C SER A 123 15.25 25.05 -23.84
N ARG A 124 15.84 25.86 -24.73
CA ARG A 124 17.07 25.53 -25.47
C ARG A 124 18.31 25.49 -24.57
N GLU A 125 18.28 26.23 -23.46
CA GLU A 125 19.37 26.33 -22.49
C GLU A 125 19.31 25.23 -21.41
N LEU A 126 18.21 24.46 -21.37
CA LEU A 126 18.06 23.34 -20.44
C LEU A 126 18.95 22.16 -20.86
N ALA A 127 19.65 21.59 -19.90
CA ALA A 127 20.47 20.40 -20.07
C ALA A 127 20.41 19.50 -18.82
N PHE A 128 20.35 18.20 -19.04
CA PHE A 128 20.59 17.19 -18.01
C PHE A 128 22.09 16.88 -17.87
N TYR A 129 22.84 16.99 -18.96
CA TYR A 129 24.28 16.72 -19.01
C TYR A 129 24.95 17.48 -20.17
N PRO A 130 26.23 17.90 -20.07
CA PRO A 130 27.04 17.95 -18.84
C PRO A 130 26.45 18.94 -17.83
N PRO A 131 26.81 18.84 -16.53
CA PRO A 131 26.46 19.87 -15.56
C PRO A 131 26.96 21.25 -16.02
N HIS A 132 26.23 22.31 -15.63
CA HIS A 132 26.65 23.67 -15.92
C HIS A 132 28.08 23.93 -15.37
N PRO A 133 28.95 24.71 -16.05
CA PRO A 133 30.32 24.95 -15.61
C PRO A 133 30.46 25.47 -14.17
N ASP A 134 29.50 26.28 -13.73
CA ASP A 134 29.46 26.85 -12.37
C ASP A 134 28.84 25.90 -11.31
N TYR A 135 28.50 24.67 -11.68
CA TYR A 135 27.87 23.71 -10.77
C TYR A 135 28.86 23.21 -9.72
N THR A 136 28.52 23.41 -8.44
CA THR A 136 29.39 23.07 -7.29
C THR A 136 28.65 22.29 -6.18
N TRP A 137 27.42 21.86 -6.45
CA TRP A 137 26.59 21.16 -5.47
C TRP A 137 26.75 19.64 -5.55
N ALA A 138 25.93 18.89 -4.81
CA ALA A 138 25.93 17.43 -4.83
C ALA A 138 25.75 16.87 -6.24
N PHE A 139 26.49 15.82 -6.60
CA PHE A 139 26.37 15.21 -7.93
C PHE A 139 25.15 14.30 -7.98
N ASP A 140 24.00 14.87 -8.34
CA ASP A 140 22.67 14.27 -8.30
C ASP A 140 21.87 14.79 -9.51
N ASP A 141 21.19 13.89 -10.21
CA ASP A 141 20.54 14.20 -11.49
C ASP A 141 19.39 15.20 -11.37
N VAL A 142 18.65 15.19 -10.26
CA VAL A 142 17.51 16.10 -10.06
C VAL A 142 17.98 17.48 -9.62
N ILE A 143 19.02 17.54 -8.79
CA ILE A 143 19.62 18.82 -8.35
C ILE A 143 20.36 19.49 -9.52
N ILE A 144 21.10 18.73 -10.33
CA ILE A 144 21.81 19.25 -11.51
C ILE A 144 20.82 19.83 -12.52
N PHE A 145 19.71 19.14 -12.81
CA PHE A 145 18.70 19.67 -13.74
C PHE A 145 18.00 20.91 -13.20
N ALA A 146 17.67 20.96 -11.90
CA ALA A 146 17.10 22.15 -11.27
C ALA A 146 18.07 23.34 -11.33
N PHE A 147 19.37 23.11 -11.17
CA PHE A 147 20.38 24.14 -11.35
C PHE A 147 20.48 24.62 -12.80
N SER A 148 20.42 23.71 -13.78
CA SER A 148 20.36 24.09 -15.20
C SER A 148 19.15 24.98 -15.50
N ALA A 149 17.96 24.62 -15.01
CA ALA A 149 16.77 25.43 -15.15
C ALA A 149 16.94 26.82 -14.51
N ARG A 150 17.54 26.89 -13.32
CA ARG A 150 17.84 28.17 -12.65
C ARG A 150 18.81 29.04 -13.47
N MET A 151 19.88 28.47 -14.02
CA MET A 151 20.87 29.22 -14.80
C MET A 151 20.29 29.74 -16.12
N ALA A 152 19.33 29.03 -16.70
CA ALA A 152 18.57 29.43 -17.87
C ALA A 152 17.41 30.42 -17.58
N ASP A 153 17.27 30.89 -16.33
CA ASP A 153 16.14 31.70 -15.86
C ASP A 153 14.77 31.05 -16.13
N VAL A 154 14.71 29.72 -16.06
CA VAL A 154 13.49 28.92 -16.28
C VAL A 154 12.89 28.46 -14.96
N GLN A 155 11.73 29.01 -14.63
CA GLN A 155 10.96 28.60 -13.45
C GLN A 155 10.27 27.23 -13.65
N MET A 156 10.46 26.33 -12.70
CA MET A 156 9.72 25.06 -12.60
C MET A 156 8.37 25.24 -11.89
N TYR A 157 7.36 24.48 -12.32
CA TYR A 157 6.02 24.52 -11.74
C TYR A 157 5.54 23.12 -11.34
N LEU A 158 4.78 23.04 -10.24
CA LEU A 158 4.07 21.84 -9.82
C LEU A 158 2.56 22.10 -9.78
N CYS A 159 1.78 21.23 -10.41
CA CYS A 159 0.33 21.28 -10.43
C CYS A 159 -0.30 20.17 -9.59
N ASN A 160 -1.22 20.50 -8.67
CA ASN A 160 -1.91 19.55 -7.80
C ASN A 160 -3.44 19.71 -7.83
N ARG A 161 -3.99 20.30 -8.91
CA ARG A 161 -5.43 20.60 -9.05
C ARG A 161 -6.33 19.37 -8.86
N GLU A 162 -5.82 18.19 -9.19
CA GLU A 162 -6.46 16.89 -9.09
C GLU A 162 -5.40 15.81 -8.83
N THR A 163 -5.81 14.56 -8.69
CA THR A 163 -4.90 13.42 -8.61
C THR A 163 -4.44 13.05 -10.01
N TYR A 164 -3.13 13.15 -10.26
CA TYR A 164 -2.53 12.84 -11.56
C TYR A 164 -1.93 11.44 -11.63
N GLY A 165 -1.40 10.96 -10.51
CA GLY A 165 -0.70 9.69 -10.44
C GLY A 165 -0.04 9.48 -9.09
N HIS A 166 0.69 8.37 -8.99
CA HIS A 166 1.35 7.95 -7.77
C HIS A 166 2.82 7.58 -8.03
N LEU A 167 3.67 7.67 -7.00
CA LEU A 167 5.04 7.18 -7.04
C LEU A 167 5.39 6.42 -5.75
N PRO A 168 6.26 5.40 -5.82
CA PRO A 168 6.77 4.73 -4.63
C PRO A 168 7.67 5.67 -3.82
N VAL A 169 7.78 5.40 -2.52
CA VAL A 169 8.77 6.06 -1.67
C VAL A 169 10.13 5.37 -1.90
N PRO A 170 11.22 6.09 -2.20
CA PRO A 170 12.51 5.49 -2.45
C PRO A 170 13.00 4.64 -1.28
N LEU A 171 13.59 3.50 -1.62
CA LEU A 171 14.22 2.61 -0.65
C LEU A 171 15.67 3.03 -0.33
N ASN A 172 16.22 2.46 0.74
CA ASN A 172 17.59 2.72 1.16
C ASN A 172 18.60 2.00 0.25
N THR A 173 19.86 2.43 0.28
CA THR A 173 20.95 1.88 -0.56
C THR A 173 21.19 0.38 -0.35
N ARG A 174 20.89 -0.16 0.83
CA ARG A 174 21.03 -1.58 1.19
C ARG A 174 19.88 -2.46 0.70
N ASN A 175 18.81 -1.89 0.15
CA ASN A 175 17.67 -2.66 -0.33
C ASN A 175 17.97 -3.34 -1.66
N SER A 176 17.34 -4.48 -1.87
CA SER A 176 17.48 -5.30 -3.07
C SER A 176 16.48 -4.90 -4.16
N LEU A 177 16.70 -5.35 -5.40
CA LEU A 177 15.71 -5.21 -6.49
C LEU A 177 14.37 -5.92 -6.17
N ARG A 178 14.41 -6.99 -5.36
CA ARG A 178 13.20 -7.64 -4.89
C ARG A 178 12.42 -6.73 -3.93
N ASP A 179 13.11 -6.01 -3.06
CA ASP A 179 12.45 -5.06 -2.17
C ASP A 179 11.80 -3.91 -2.97
N GLU A 180 12.45 -3.48 -4.06
CA GLU A 180 11.89 -2.49 -4.99
C GLU A 180 10.60 -3.01 -5.65
N ALA A 181 10.59 -4.25 -6.11
CA ALA A 181 9.39 -4.87 -6.70
C ALA A 181 8.23 -4.93 -5.68
N ASP A 182 8.52 -5.30 -4.43
CA ASP A 182 7.53 -5.30 -3.34
C ASP A 182 7.02 -3.88 -3.02
N ASN A 183 7.88 -2.86 -3.13
CA ASN A 183 7.53 -1.44 -2.95
C ASN A 183 6.59 -0.92 -4.05
N PHE A 184 6.92 -1.24 -5.30
CA PHE A 184 6.11 -0.90 -6.46
C PHE A 184 4.75 -1.59 -6.38
N LEU A 185 4.73 -2.89 -6.06
CA LEU A 185 3.50 -3.64 -5.83
C LEU A 185 2.66 -2.98 -4.73
N HIS A 186 3.25 -2.63 -3.59
CA HIS A 186 2.51 -1.94 -2.52
C HIS A 186 1.89 -0.62 -3.01
N THR A 187 2.63 0.16 -3.81
CA THR A 187 2.11 1.41 -4.40
C THR A 187 0.91 1.13 -5.31
N LEU A 188 0.99 0.10 -6.16
CA LEU A 188 -0.12 -0.36 -7.00
C LEU A 188 -1.36 -0.73 -6.17
N LEU A 189 -1.17 -1.46 -5.06
CA LEU A 189 -2.27 -1.84 -4.16
C LEU A 189 -2.92 -0.62 -3.50
N GLU A 190 -2.14 0.37 -3.08
CA GLU A 190 -2.66 1.60 -2.47
C GLU A 190 -3.53 2.42 -3.44
N VAL A 191 -3.16 2.47 -4.73
CA VAL A 191 -4.01 3.10 -5.76
C VAL A 191 -5.40 2.45 -5.79
N MET A 192 -5.45 1.12 -5.74
CA MET A 192 -6.69 0.35 -5.85
C MET A 192 -7.62 0.48 -4.64
N VAL A 193 -7.15 1.05 -3.52
CA VAL A 193 -7.99 1.27 -2.33
C VAL A 193 -9.15 2.20 -2.64
N LYS A 194 -8.88 3.29 -3.37
CA LYS A 194 -9.85 4.35 -3.71
C LYS A 194 -10.04 4.54 -5.22
N GLY A 195 -9.04 4.19 -6.03
CA GLY A 195 -9.06 4.33 -7.47
C GLY A 195 -9.42 3.03 -8.19
N SER A 196 -9.63 3.15 -9.50
CA SER A 196 -9.71 1.98 -10.38
C SER A 196 -8.36 1.24 -10.42
N PRO A 197 -8.37 -0.08 -10.68
CA PRO A 197 -7.16 -0.83 -10.97
C PRO A 197 -6.30 -0.14 -12.03
N VAL A 198 -4.99 -0.06 -11.77
CA VAL A 198 -4.04 0.40 -12.79
C VAL A 198 -3.76 -0.79 -13.69
N GLU A 199 -4.27 -0.73 -14.91
CA GLU A 199 -4.05 -1.78 -15.90
C GLU A 199 -2.74 -1.51 -16.66
N PRO A 200 -1.92 -2.55 -16.87
CA PRO A 200 -0.80 -2.47 -17.79
C PRO A 200 -1.28 -2.06 -19.20
N SER A 201 -0.45 -1.28 -19.90
CA SER A 201 -0.71 -0.97 -21.31
C SER A 201 -0.82 -2.27 -22.13
N ALA A 202 -1.74 -2.28 -23.10
CA ALA A 202 -1.90 -3.40 -24.04
C ALA A 202 -0.64 -3.69 -24.88
N HIS A 203 0.34 -2.78 -24.87
CA HIS A 203 1.62 -2.92 -25.55
C HIS A 203 2.72 -3.54 -24.68
N LEU A 204 2.44 -3.82 -23.40
CA LEU A 204 3.38 -4.44 -22.48
C LEU A 204 3.13 -5.94 -22.36
N SER A 205 4.21 -6.71 -22.39
CA SER A 205 4.17 -8.12 -22.01
C SER A 205 4.30 -8.23 -20.50
N VAL A 206 3.26 -8.73 -19.84
CA VAL A 206 3.23 -8.91 -18.39
C VAL A 206 3.51 -10.38 -18.06
N PRO A 207 4.45 -10.69 -17.17
CA PRO A 207 4.70 -12.06 -16.74
C PRO A 207 3.43 -12.72 -16.18
N PRO A 208 3.18 -14.01 -16.48
CA PRO A 208 2.04 -14.71 -15.93
C PRO A 208 2.19 -14.85 -14.41
N LYS A 209 1.15 -14.46 -13.69
CA LYS A 209 1.06 -14.64 -12.23
C LYS A 209 0.71 -16.09 -11.89
N ARG A 210 1.24 -16.60 -10.78
CA ARG A 210 0.99 -17.96 -10.28
C ARG A 210 0.45 -17.91 -8.85
N PRO A 211 -0.86 -17.65 -8.67
CA PRO A 211 -1.45 -17.59 -7.35
C PRO A 211 -1.34 -18.91 -6.60
N ASP A 212 -1.02 -18.84 -5.31
CA ASP A 212 -0.97 -19.98 -4.40
C ASP A 212 -1.69 -19.67 -3.08
N LYS A 213 -1.75 -20.66 -2.19
CA LYS A 213 -2.33 -20.54 -0.84
C LYS A 213 -1.27 -20.30 0.23
N LEU A 214 -0.05 -19.88 -0.12
CA LEU A 214 1.06 -19.61 0.80
C LEU A 214 1.42 -20.74 1.79
N GLY A 215 1.08 -21.99 1.45
CA GLY A 215 1.27 -23.15 2.34
C GLY A 215 0.13 -23.39 3.35
N PHE A 216 -0.95 -22.62 3.29
CA PHE A 216 -2.21 -22.93 3.97
C PHE A 216 -3.02 -23.96 3.19
N ASP A 217 -3.80 -24.78 3.89
CA ASP A 217 -4.72 -25.72 3.25
C ASP A 217 -5.85 -24.97 2.53
N GLU A 218 -6.29 -23.86 3.12
CA GLU A 218 -7.24 -22.93 2.53
C GLU A 218 -6.97 -21.49 2.96
N VAL A 219 -7.22 -20.56 2.03
CA VAL A 219 -7.29 -19.12 2.31
C VAL A 219 -8.72 -18.71 2.09
N PHE A 220 -9.41 -18.28 3.14
CA PHE A 220 -10.80 -17.84 3.11
C PHE A 220 -10.87 -16.32 3.01
N MET A 221 -11.67 -15.81 2.07
CA MET A 221 -12.00 -14.39 1.97
C MET A 221 -13.49 -14.17 2.24
N ILE A 222 -13.79 -13.47 3.34
CA ILE A 222 -15.16 -13.15 3.77
C ILE A 222 -15.65 -11.94 2.98
N ASN A 223 -16.75 -12.10 2.26
CA ASN A 223 -17.38 -11.01 1.53
C ASN A 223 -18.91 -11.11 1.59
N LEU A 224 -19.57 -9.98 1.83
CA LEU A 224 -21.02 -9.89 1.68
C LEU A 224 -21.38 -9.95 0.19
N LEU A 225 -22.29 -10.84 -0.20
CA LEU A 225 -22.68 -11.05 -1.60
C LEU A 225 -23.09 -9.76 -2.34
N ARG A 226 -23.75 -8.83 -1.63
CA ARG A 226 -24.17 -7.51 -2.16
C ARG A 226 -23.02 -6.51 -2.36
N ARG A 227 -21.81 -6.80 -1.86
CA ARG A 227 -20.60 -5.94 -1.95
C ARG A 227 -19.65 -6.47 -3.01
N SER A 228 -20.17 -6.54 -4.25
CA SER A 228 -19.38 -6.90 -5.43
C SER A 228 -18.21 -5.94 -5.66
N ASP A 229 -18.39 -4.66 -5.34
CA ASP A 229 -17.36 -3.62 -5.38
C ASP A 229 -16.12 -3.99 -4.56
N ARG A 230 -16.33 -4.41 -3.31
CA ARG A 230 -15.24 -4.81 -2.41
C ARG A 230 -14.60 -6.12 -2.83
N ARG A 231 -15.43 -7.08 -3.25
CA ARG A 231 -14.98 -8.39 -3.74
C ARG A 231 -14.04 -8.25 -4.93
N GLU A 232 -14.43 -7.50 -5.95
CA GLU A 232 -13.63 -7.31 -7.16
C GLU A 232 -12.28 -6.66 -6.83
N ARG A 233 -12.31 -5.59 -6.04
CA ARG A 233 -11.09 -4.92 -5.56
C ARG A 233 -10.19 -5.87 -4.78
N MET A 234 -10.74 -6.64 -3.83
CA MET A 234 -9.94 -7.55 -3.01
C MET A 234 -9.36 -8.71 -3.83
N LEU A 235 -10.15 -9.29 -4.75
CA LEU A 235 -9.66 -10.34 -5.66
C LEU A 235 -8.55 -9.83 -6.56
N ARG A 236 -8.64 -8.57 -7.05
CA ARG A 236 -7.55 -7.97 -7.82
C ARG A 236 -6.30 -7.78 -6.95
N THR A 237 -6.45 -7.28 -5.73
CA THR A 237 -5.33 -7.13 -4.78
C THR A 237 -4.67 -8.48 -4.47
N LEU A 238 -5.44 -9.54 -4.24
CA LEU A 238 -4.92 -10.90 -4.02
C LEU A 238 -4.24 -11.46 -5.27
N TRP A 239 -4.78 -11.21 -6.46
CA TRP A 239 -4.16 -11.58 -7.72
C TRP A 239 -2.80 -10.88 -7.90
N GLU A 240 -2.71 -9.58 -7.63
CA GLU A 240 -1.45 -8.83 -7.67
C GLU A 240 -0.40 -9.35 -6.66
N GLN A 241 -0.86 -9.86 -5.50
CA GLN A 241 -0.02 -10.55 -4.50
C GLN A 241 0.27 -12.03 -4.84
N GLU A 242 -0.24 -12.54 -5.97
CA GLU A 242 -0.21 -13.96 -6.34
C GLU A 242 -0.73 -14.86 -5.20
N MET A 243 -1.92 -14.53 -4.69
CA MET A 243 -2.64 -15.29 -3.69
C MET A 243 -3.98 -15.74 -4.26
N THR A 244 -4.34 -17.00 -4.03
CA THR A 244 -5.68 -17.53 -4.31
C THR A 244 -6.46 -17.71 -3.02
N CYS A 245 -7.78 -17.60 -3.09
CA CYS A 245 -8.66 -17.77 -1.95
C CYS A 245 -9.99 -18.41 -2.33
N LYS A 246 -10.62 -19.10 -1.38
CA LYS A 246 -12.04 -19.45 -1.40
C LYS A 246 -12.85 -18.26 -0.90
N ILE A 247 -13.78 -17.78 -1.72
CA ILE A 247 -14.74 -16.75 -1.31
C ILE A 247 -15.79 -17.39 -0.42
N ILE A 248 -16.02 -16.80 0.76
CA ILE A 248 -17.08 -17.16 1.68
C ILE A 248 -18.15 -16.09 1.61
N ASN A 249 -19.37 -16.52 1.24
CA ASN A 249 -20.55 -15.65 1.30
C ASN A 249 -20.84 -15.33 2.76
N ALA A 250 -20.52 -14.11 3.17
CA ALA A 250 -20.77 -13.63 4.52
C ALA A 250 -22.27 -13.62 4.80
N VAL A 251 -22.63 -13.95 6.04
CA VAL A 251 -24.01 -13.88 6.53
C VAL A 251 -24.42 -12.42 6.60
N ASP A 252 -25.44 -12.08 5.82
CA ASP A 252 -26.00 -10.74 5.83
C ASP A 252 -26.95 -10.57 7.01
N GLY A 253 -26.42 -9.99 8.09
CA GLY A 253 -27.19 -9.72 9.30
C GLY A 253 -28.52 -9.01 9.07
N LYS A 254 -28.62 -8.15 8.04
CA LYS A 254 -29.86 -7.42 7.73
C LYS A 254 -30.98 -8.34 7.23
N LEU A 255 -30.63 -9.50 6.67
CA LEU A 255 -31.58 -10.49 6.17
C LEU A 255 -32.02 -11.48 7.27
N LEU A 256 -31.35 -11.48 8.43
CA LEU A 256 -31.72 -12.33 9.56
C LEU A 256 -32.99 -11.81 10.24
N ASN A 257 -33.98 -12.69 10.31
CA ASN A 257 -35.18 -12.49 11.12
C ASN A 257 -35.11 -13.29 12.44
N ASP A 258 -35.97 -12.92 13.39
CA ASP A 258 -35.92 -13.47 14.75
C ASP A 258 -36.24 -14.97 14.77
N THR A 259 -37.08 -15.45 13.84
CA THR A 259 -37.39 -16.87 13.69
C THR A 259 -36.16 -17.68 13.27
N GLN A 260 -35.35 -17.18 12.35
CA GLN A 260 -34.10 -17.82 11.94
C GLN A 260 -33.08 -17.84 13.09
N ILE A 261 -32.98 -16.73 13.84
CA ILE A 261 -32.09 -16.64 15.01
C ILE A 261 -32.47 -17.67 16.06
N GLN A 262 -33.77 -17.80 16.37
CA GLN A 262 -34.28 -18.80 17.30
C GLN A 262 -34.08 -20.23 16.79
N ALA A 263 -34.33 -20.49 15.51
CA ALA A 263 -34.16 -21.81 14.90
C ALA A 263 -32.69 -22.28 14.93
N LEU A 264 -31.74 -21.34 14.82
CA LEU A 264 -30.30 -21.60 14.94
C LEU A 264 -29.83 -21.70 16.40
N GLY A 265 -30.74 -21.53 17.38
CA GLY A 265 -30.40 -21.56 18.80
C GLY A 265 -29.46 -20.43 19.22
N ILE A 266 -29.48 -19.31 18.48
CA ILE A 266 -28.59 -18.18 18.71
C ILE A 266 -29.11 -17.39 19.91
N SER A 267 -28.29 -17.29 20.96
CA SER A 267 -28.53 -16.41 22.10
C SER A 267 -27.35 -15.49 22.35
N MET A 268 -27.66 -14.20 22.52
CA MET A 268 -26.69 -13.19 22.93
C MET A 268 -26.21 -13.47 24.36
N LEU A 269 -24.96 -13.15 24.67
CA LEU A 269 -24.49 -13.21 26.05
C LEU A 269 -25.34 -12.27 26.93
N SER A 270 -25.98 -12.84 27.97
CA SER A 270 -26.84 -12.07 28.87
C SER A 270 -26.05 -10.95 29.56
N GLY A 271 -26.62 -9.75 29.59
CA GLY A 271 -26.00 -8.57 30.20
C GLY A 271 -24.91 -7.92 29.35
N TYR A 272 -24.59 -8.46 28.17
CA TYR A 272 -23.63 -7.83 27.26
C TYR A 272 -24.12 -6.45 26.78
N LYS A 273 -23.21 -5.48 26.89
CA LYS A 273 -23.32 -4.17 26.25
C LYS A 273 -21.96 -3.83 25.68
N ASP A 274 -21.96 -3.28 24.47
CA ASP A 274 -20.78 -2.73 23.82
C ASP A 274 -20.02 -1.80 24.80
N PRO A 275 -18.71 -2.01 25.03
CA PRO A 275 -17.94 -1.26 26.03
C PRO A 275 -17.84 0.25 25.76
N TYR A 276 -18.04 0.70 24.51
CA TYR A 276 -17.83 2.08 24.07
C TYR A 276 -19.14 2.84 23.85
N HIS A 277 -20.19 2.14 23.42
CA HIS A 277 -21.48 2.70 23.04
C HIS A 277 -22.63 2.25 23.96
N GLY A 278 -22.42 1.26 24.83
CA GLY A 278 -23.42 0.78 25.78
C GLY A 278 -24.65 0.12 25.15
N ARG A 279 -24.53 -0.33 23.89
CA ARG A 279 -25.63 -0.88 23.07
C ARG A 279 -25.56 -2.41 22.99
N PRO A 280 -26.68 -3.10 22.68
CA PRO A 280 -26.66 -4.52 22.38
C PRO A 280 -26.00 -4.82 21.02
N LEU A 281 -25.65 -6.09 20.80
CA LEU A 281 -25.11 -6.58 19.53
C LEU A 281 -26.03 -6.23 18.36
N THR A 282 -25.47 -5.63 17.32
CA THR A 282 -26.19 -5.33 16.09
C THR A 282 -26.37 -6.57 15.22
N LYS A 283 -27.38 -6.52 14.36
CA LYS A 283 -27.55 -7.53 13.31
C LYS A 283 -26.30 -7.66 12.43
N GLY A 284 -25.62 -6.55 12.13
CA GLY A 284 -24.39 -6.56 11.33
C GLY A 284 -23.26 -7.32 12.01
N GLU A 285 -23.02 -7.07 13.30
CA GLU A 285 -22.01 -7.79 14.10
C GLU A 285 -22.37 -9.27 14.24
N LEU A 286 -23.66 -9.60 14.41
CA LEU A 286 -24.13 -10.99 14.38
C LEU A 286 -23.82 -11.68 13.04
N GLY A 287 -24.10 -11.01 11.91
CA GLY A 287 -23.77 -11.53 10.59
C GLY A 287 -22.27 -11.76 10.40
N CYS A 288 -21.44 -10.82 10.90
CA CYS A 288 -19.99 -11.00 10.93
C CYS A 288 -19.60 -12.25 11.73
N PHE A 289 -20.08 -12.36 12.97
CA PHE A 289 -19.82 -13.51 13.83
C PHE A 289 -20.18 -14.85 13.17
N LEU A 290 -21.38 -14.95 12.60
CA LEU A 290 -21.84 -16.17 11.93
C LEU A 290 -20.99 -16.52 10.69
N SER A 291 -20.46 -15.52 10.00
CA SER A 291 -19.55 -15.73 8.86
C SER A 291 -18.25 -16.41 9.30
N HIS A 292 -17.67 -15.96 10.43
CA HIS A 292 -16.49 -16.60 11.01
C HIS A 292 -16.80 -17.97 11.59
N TYR A 293 -17.93 -18.12 12.28
CA TYR A 293 -18.39 -19.41 12.80
C TYR A 293 -18.49 -20.47 11.70
N ASN A 294 -19.09 -20.12 10.55
CA ASN A 294 -19.20 -21.04 9.41
C ASN A 294 -17.83 -21.48 8.90
N ILE A 295 -16.83 -20.60 8.92
CA ILE A 295 -15.45 -20.95 8.54
C ILE A 295 -14.83 -21.90 9.56
N TRP A 296 -14.99 -21.65 10.87
CA TRP A 296 -14.48 -22.55 11.90
C TRP A 296 -15.10 -23.96 11.77
N THR A 297 -16.41 -24.02 11.53
CA THR A 297 -17.13 -25.27 11.26
C THR A 297 -16.56 -25.98 10.04
N GLU A 298 -16.39 -25.26 8.92
CA GLU A 298 -15.82 -25.85 7.70
C GLU A 298 -14.39 -26.36 7.91
N ILE A 299 -13.55 -25.62 8.65
CA ILE A 299 -12.18 -26.04 8.99
C ILE A 299 -12.21 -27.35 9.78
N ALA A 300 -13.08 -27.45 10.79
CA ALA A 300 -13.21 -28.64 11.61
C ALA A 300 -13.73 -29.84 10.82
N GLU A 301 -14.78 -29.65 10.02
CA GLU A 301 -15.40 -30.70 9.19
C GLU A 301 -14.45 -31.25 8.12
N ARG A 302 -13.67 -30.36 7.48
CA ARG A 302 -12.70 -30.74 6.45
C ARG A 302 -11.35 -31.18 7.02
N GLY A 303 -11.11 -31.00 8.32
CA GLY A 303 -9.83 -31.33 8.96
C GLY A 303 -8.66 -30.47 8.47
N LEU A 304 -8.90 -29.21 8.11
CA LEU A 304 -7.85 -28.30 7.60
C LEU A 304 -6.89 -27.94 8.73
N GLN A 305 -5.63 -28.35 8.61
CA GLN A 305 -4.62 -28.19 9.66
C GLN A 305 -4.32 -26.71 9.92
N ARG A 306 -4.20 -25.92 8.85
CA ARG A 306 -3.89 -24.49 8.94
C ARG A 306 -4.61 -23.72 7.84
N SER A 307 -5.35 -22.70 8.25
CA SER A 307 -6.10 -21.83 7.33
C SER A 307 -5.82 -20.36 7.59
N LEU A 308 -5.89 -19.55 6.53
CA LEU A 308 -5.86 -18.10 6.61
C LEU A 308 -7.26 -17.55 6.38
N VAL A 309 -7.73 -16.65 7.24
CA VAL A 309 -9.01 -15.95 7.10
C VAL A 309 -8.75 -14.47 6.94
N ILE A 310 -9.36 -13.86 5.92
CA ILE A 310 -9.24 -12.43 5.60
C ILE A 310 -10.59 -11.81 5.25
N GLU A 311 -10.77 -10.54 5.59
CA GLU A 311 -11.94 -9.73 5.21
C GLU A 311 -11.75 -9.00 3.86
N ASP A 312 -12.85 -8.49 3.28
CA ASP A 312 -12.88 -7.86 1.94
C ASP A 312 -12.41 -6.39 1.87
N ASP A 313 -12.01 -5.80 3.00
CA ASP A 313 -11.59 -4.40 3.09
C ASP A 313 -10.25 -4.18 3.79
N LEU A 314 -9.45 -5.23 3.94
CA LEU A 314 -8.08 -5.10 4.43
C LEU A 314 -7.18 -4.31 3.46
N ARG A 315 -6.08 -3.80 4.01
CA ARG A 315 -4.97 -3.21 3.25
C ARG A 315 -3.69 -3.95 3.60
N PHE A 316 -2.90 -4.28 2.59
CA PHE A 316 -1.66 -5.01 2.80
C PHE A 316 -0.50 -4.04 3.02
N GLU A 317 0.24 -4.26 4.12
CA GLU A 317 1.50 -3.58 4.32
C GLU A 317 2.56 -4.01 3.30
N MET A 318 3.55 -3.14 3.12
CA MET A 318 4.74 -3.44 2.34
C MET A 318 5.39 -4.74 2.83
N PHE A 319 5.82 -5.58 1.88
CA PHE A 319 6.41 -6.91 2.12
C PHE A 319 5.49 -7.95 2.76
N PHE A 320 4.16 -7.74 2.78
CA PHE A 320 3.22 -8.63 3.46
C PHE A 320 3.46 -10.13 3.18
N LYS A 321 3.43 -10.54 1.90
CA LYS A 321 3.58 -11.96 1.51
C LYS A 321 4.86 -12.57 2.07
N ARG A 322 5.99 -11.88 1.92
CA ARG A 322 7.30 -12.33 2.43
C ARG A 322 7.34 -12.39 3.95
N ARG A 323 6.77 -11.38 4.62
CA ARG A 323 6.70 -11.34 6.09
C ARG A 323 5.85 -12.49 6.63
N LEU A 324 4.72 -12.77 6.00
CA LEU A 324 3.85 -13.89 6.37
C LEU A 324 4.54 -15.24 6.13
N GLN A 325 5.17 -15.43 4.98
CA GLN A 325 5.95 -16.66 4.69
C GLN A 325 7.11 -16.87 5.66
N LYS A 326 7.83 -15.79 6.04
CA LYS A 326 8.90 -15.87 7.05
C LYS A 326 8.34 -16.22 8.42
N LEU A 327 7.25 -15.59 8.84
CA LEU A 327 6.56 -15.90 10.09
C LEU A 327 6.15 -17.38 10.14
N MET A 328 5.55 -17.89 9.06
CA MET A 328 5.13 -19.30 8.98
C MET A 328 6.31 -20.27 9.12
N LYS A 329 7.45 -19.97 8.47
CA LYS A 329 8.68 -20.77 8.62
C LYS A 329 9.21 -20.75 10.05
N ASP A 330 9.16 -19.60 10.72
CA ASP A 330 9.65 -19.47 12.10
C ASP A 330 8.74 -20.19 13.09
N VAL A 331 7.42 -20.08 12.92
CA VAL A 331 6.41 -20.82 13.69
C VAL A 331 6.62 -22.33 13.57
N GLU A 332 6.90 -22.83 12.37
CA GLU A 332 7.21 -24.25 12.13
C GLU A 332 8.55 -24.67 12.75
N ALA A 333 9.60 -23.87 12.56
CA ALA A 333 10.95 -24.17 13.04
C ALA A 333 11.00 -24.25 14.59
N GLU A 334 10.32 -23.33 15.26
CA GLU A 334 10.22 -23.29 16.72
C GLU A 334 9.16 -24.26 17.27
N ARG A 335 8.41 -24.96 16.39
CA ARG A 335 7.30 -25.86 16.76
C ARG A 335 6.34 -25.21 17.73
N LEU A 336 6.00 -23.94 17.49
CA LEU A 336 5.10 -23.19 18.35
C LEU A 336 3.75 -23.90 18.42
N ASP A 337 3.24 -24.13 19.62
CA ASP A 337 1.86 -24.54 19.84
C ASP A 337 0.96 -23.30 19.78
N TRP A 338 0.07 -23.24 18.79
CA TRP A 338 -0.78 -22.07 18.56
C TRP A 338 -2.17 -22.46 18.04
N ASP A 339 -3.18 -21.69 18.48
CA ASP A 339 -4.56 -21.84 18.06
C ASP A 339 -4.94 -20.82 16.97
N LEU A 340 -4.59 -19.56 17.20
CA LEU A 340 -4.90 -18.44 16.34
C LEU A 340 -3.78 -17.40 16.39
N ILE A 341 -3.39 -16.87 15.24
CA ILE A 341 -2.43 -15.77 15.12
C ILE A 341 -3.06 -14.65 14.30
N TYR A 342 -3.24 -13.47 14.89
CA TYR A 342 -3.72 -12.30 14.17
C TYR A 342 -2.69 -11.85 13.12
N ILE A 343 -3.17 -11.59 11.91
CA ILE A 343 -2.37 -10.94 10.85
C ILE A 343 -2.81 -9.50 10.58
N GLY A 344 -4.00 -9.12 11.04
CA GLY A 344 -4.51 -7.75 11.04
C GLY A 344 -5.48 -7.54 12.18
N ARG A 345 -5.16 -6.60 13.07
CA ARG A 345 -5.97 -6.20 14.22
C ARG A 345 -5.64 -4.79 14.68
N LYS A 346 -6.50 -4.21 15.51
CA LYS A 346 -6.27 -2.98 16.27
C LYS A 346 -5.99 -3.32 17.74
N ARG A 347 -4.77 -3.04 18.19
CA ARG A 347 -4.41 -3.13 19.61
C ARG A 347 -5.14 -2.02 20.38
N MET A 348 -5.81 -2.39 21.48
CA MET A 348 -6.57 -1.43 22.29
C MET A 348 -5.77 -0.90 23.48
N GLN A 349 -4.85 -1.69 24.04
CA GLN A 349 -3.94 -1.24 25.09
C GLN A 349 -2.63 -0.73 24.48
N VAL A 350 -2.55 0.54 24.10
CA VAL A 350 -1.39 1.09 23.35
C VAL A 350 -0.20 1.47 24.23
N ASP A 351 -0.41 1.70 25.52
CA ASP A 351 0.61 2.20 26.43
C ASP A 351 1.60 1.11 26.88
N GLU A 352 1.14 -0.15 27.00
CA GLU A 352 1.97 -1.26 27.50
C GLU A 352 2.37 -2.23 26.38
N PRO A 353 3.68 -2.46 26.15
CA PRO A 353 4.12 -3.33 25.07
C PRO A 353 3.64 -4.77 25.28
N GLU A 354 3.17 -5.40 24.21
CA GLU A 354 2.80 -6.80 24.24
C GLU A 354 4.03 -7.70 24.36
N LYS A 355 3.86 -8.83 25.05
CA LYS A 355 4.95 -9.76 25.32
C LYS A 355 5.39 -10.44 24.01
N PRO A 356 6.67 -10.36 23.63
CA PRO A 356 7.17 -11.05 22.44
C PRO A 356 7.13 -12.57 22.63
N VAL A 357 6.79 -13.29 21.56
CA VAL A 357 6.95 -14.75 21.53
C VAL A 357 8.46 -15.06 21.37
N PRO A 358 9.06 -15.86 22.26
CA PRO A 358 10.49 -16.17 22.19
C PRO A 358 10.87 -16.75 20.81
N ASN A 359 12.06 -16.37 20.33
CA ASN A 359 12.68 -16.84 19.08
C ASN A 359 11.92 -16.54 17.77
N ILE A 360 10.68 -16.04 17.82
CA ILE A 360 9.89 -15.70 16.63
C ILE A 360 9.80 -14.18 16.50
N ARG A 361 10.54 -13.65 15.54
CA ARG A 361 10.59 -12.20 15.30
C ARG A 361 9.23 -11.68 14.81
N ASN A 362 8.81 -10.52 15.35
CA ASN A 362 7.56 -9.85 15.00
C ASN A 362 6.28 -10.64 15.36
N LEU A 363 6.38 -11.58 16.29
CA LEU A 363 5.21 -12.25 16.89
C LEU A 363 5.14 -11.90 18.38
N VAL A 364 3.94 -11.64 18.87
CA VAL A 364 3.66 -11.27 20.26
C VAL A 364 2.44 -12.04 20.75
N GLU A 365 2.36 -12.25 22.06
CA GLU A 365 1.14 -12.65 22.74
C GLU A 365 0.15 -11.47 22.67
N ALA A 366 -0.92 -11.61 21.88
CA ALA A 366 -1.87 -10.53 21.66
C ALA A 366 -2.63 -10.20 22.96
N ASP A 367 -2.77 -8.91 23.26
CA ASP A 367 -3.67 -8.43 24.31
C ASP A 367 -5.08 -8.13 23.74
N TYR A 368 -5.91 -7.43 24.51
CA TYR A 368 -7.24 -7.00 24.08
C TYR A 368 -7.15 -6.20 22.77
N SER A 369 -7.92 -6.68 21.81
CA SER A 369 -7.80 -6.29 20.41
C SER A 369 -9.17 -6.15 19.77
N TYR A 370 -9.29 -5.17 18.90
CA TYR A 370 -10.43 -5.01 18.01
C TYR A 370 -10.06 -5.25 16.56
N TRP A 371 -11.09 -5.32 15.71
CA TRP A 371 -10.98 -5.59 14.28
C TRP A 371 -10.42 -6.98 14.00
N THR A 372 -11.21 -7.81 13.34
CA THR A 372 -10.82 -9.16 12.91
C THR A 372 -10.48 -9.17 11.41
N LEU A 373 -9.69 -8.19 10.97
CA LEU A 373 -9.33 -7.98 9.55
C LEU A 373 -8.74 -9.24 8.90
N GLY A 374 -7.95 -9.98 9.66
CA GLY A 374 -7.50 -11.31 9.28
C GLY A 374 -6.71 -12.02 10.36
N TYR A 375 -6.74 -13.35 10.31
CA TYR A 375 -6.00 -14.23 11.21
C TYR A 375 -5.67 -15.57 10.54
N MET A 376 -4.62 -16.21 11.03
CA MET A 376 -4.36 -17.63 10.81
C MET A 376 -5.02 -18.42 11.92
N ILE A 377 -5.57 -19.60 11.62
CA ILE A 377 -6.17 -20.49 12.61
C ILE A 377 -5.75 -21.93 12.35
N SER A 378 -5.43 -22.66 13.41
CA SER A 378 -5.14 -24.09 13.35
C SER A 378 -6.43 -24.92 13.47
N LEU A 379 -6.40 -26.19 13.06
CA LEU A 379 -7.51 -27.11 13.28
C LEU A 379 -7.90 -27.19 14.76
N GLN A 380 -6.90 -27.22 15.64
CA GLN A 380 -7.11 -27.24 17.09
C GLN A 380 -7.80 -25.96 17.56
N GLY A 381 -7.36 -24.79 17.08
CA GLY A 381 -7.98 -23.51 17.38
C GLY A 381 -9.44 -23.46 16.97
N ALA A 382 -9.76 -23.86 15.73
CA ALA A 382 -11.15 -23.92 15.25
C ALA A 382 -12.02 -24.83 16.14
N ASN A 383 -11.53 -26.02 16.49
CA ASN A 383 -12.23 -26.94 17.38
C ASN A 383 -12.43 -26.36 18.79
N LYS A 384 -11.45 -25.66 19.36
CA LYS A 384 -11.58 -25.00 20.68
C LYS A 384 -12.67 -23.91 20.64
N LEU A 385 -12.68 -23.08 19.60
CA LEU A 385 -13.71 -22.04 19.43
C LEU A 385 -15.12 -22.64 19.30
N LEU A 386 -15.28 -23.73 18.55
CA LEU A 386 -16.58 -24.41 18.40
C LEU A 386 -17.04 -25.09 19.70
N ARG A 387 -16.13 -25.69 20.48
CA ARG A 387 -16.43 -26.34 21.77
C ARG A 387 -16.91 -25.36 22.84
N ALA A 388 -16.64 -24.06 22.68
CA ALA A 388 -17.18 -23.02 23.57
C ALA A 388 -18.70 -22.83 23.41
N GLU A 389 -19.34 -23.54 22.47
CA GLU A 389 -20.74 -23.39 22.10
C GLU A 389 -21.09 -21.91 21.76
N PRO A 390 -20.34 -21.27 20.85
CA PRO A 390 -20.38 -19.82 20.61
C PRO A 390 -21.77 -19.28 20.29
N LEU A 391 -22.61 -20.08 19.61
CA LEU A 391 -23.98 -19.68 19.26
C LEU A 391 -24.88 -19.46 20.49
N LYS A 392 -24.58 -20.08 21.63
CA LYS A 392 -25.36 -19.88 22.87
C LYS A 392 -24.96 -18.62 23.63
N LYS A 393 -23.84 -17.98 23.28
CA LYS A 393 -23.24 -16.84 24.00
C LYS A 393 -22.60 -15.87 23.02
N VAL A 394 -23.35 -15.42 22.02
CA VAL A 394 -22.79 -14.60 20.95
C VAL A 394 -22.37 -13.22 21.48
N LEU A 395 -21.17 -12.82 21.04
CA LEU A 395 -20.54 -11.51 21.18
C LEU A 395 -20.11 -11.05 19.78
N PRO A 396 -19.74 -9.76 19.57
CA PRO A 396 -18.98 -9.40 18.38
C PRO A 396 -17.75 -10.31 18.25
N VAL A 397 -17.38 -10.71 17.02
CA VAL A 397 -16.28 -11.67 16.83
C VAL A 397 -14.95 -11.14 17.37
N ASP A 398 -14.73 -9.84 17.26
CA ASP A 398 -13.55 -9.15 17.78
C ASP A 398 -13.57 -8.95 19.30
N GLU A 399 -14.66 -9.31 19.98
CA GLU A 399 -14.70 -9.43 21.45
C GLU A 399 -14.69 -10.88 21.91
N PHE A 400 -15.38 -11.75 21.17
CA PHE A 400 -15.39 -13.18 21.42
C PHE A 400 -13.98 -13.76 21.38
N LEU A 401 -13.19 -13.44 20.36
CA LEU A 401 -11.83 -13.97 20.23
C LEU A 401 -10.95 -13.57 21.43
N PRO A 402 -10.84 -12.30 21.85
CA PRO A 402 -10.14 -11.92 23.08
C PRO A 402 -10.60 -12.60 24.36
N VAL A 403 -11.91 -12.78 24.55
CA VAL A 403 -12.45 -13.51 25.71
C VAL A 403 -11.92 -14.94 25.75
N MET A 404 -11.78 -15.61 24.60
CA MET A 404 -11.32 -17.00 24.52
C MET A 404 -9.86 -17.20 24.98
N TYR A 405 -9.06 -16.14 25.04
CA TYR A 405 -7.70 -16.16 25.61
C TYR A 405 -7.55 -15.26 26.84
N ASN A 406 -8.66 -14.99 27.55
CA ASN A 406 -8.74 -14.25 28.82
C ASN A 406 -8.17 -12.82 28.75
N LYS A 407 -8.34 -12.16 27.60
CA LYS A 407 -7.96 -10.75 27.40
C LYS A 407 -9.21 -9.95 27.10
N HIS A 408 -9.89 -9.49 28.15
CA HIS A 408 -11.06 -8.63 28.03
C HIS A 408 -10.98 -7.55 29.11
N PRO A 409 -11.40 -6.30 28.85
CA PRO A 409 -11.30 -5.19 29.81
C PRO A 409 -12.23 -5.32 31.03
N VAL A 410 -13.11 -6.32 31.02
CA VAL A 410 -14.10 -6.62 32.08
C VAL A 410 -13.87 -8.02 32.60
#